data_AF-A0A1Y1YLB8-F1
#
_entry.id   AF-A0A1Y1YLB8-F1
#
_cell.length_a   1.000
_cell.length_b   1.000
_cell.length_c   1.000
_cell.angle_alpha   90.00
_cell.angle_beta   90.00
_cell.angle_gamma   90.00
#
_symmetry.space_group_name_H-M   'P 1'
#
loop_
_entity.id
_entity.type
_entity.pdbx_description
1 polymer ?
#
loop_
_entity_poly.entity_id
_entity_poly.type
_entity_poly.pdbx_seq_one_letter_code
_entity_poly.pdbx_strand_id
1 'polypeptide(L)'
;RVIIFSGFNLMLDIVAYHLREQSIEHLKITGSTPVWIQKSSIDTFALPVPEGKICVLLINIKCGAFGLNLQMASVVIIANNWWNPYVE
;
A
#
# COMPACT_ATOMS: atom_id res chain seq x y z
N ARG A 1 10.91 1.05 -3.65
CA ARG A 1 9.73 0.84 -2.77
C ARG A 1 8.51 1.42 -3.47
N VAL A 2 7.38 0.70 -3.50
CA VAL A 2 6.17 1.11 -4.24
C VAL A 2 4.98 1.17 -3.29
N ILE A 3 4.15 2.21 -3.38
CA ILE A 3 2.84 2.25 -2.73
C ILE A 3 1.76 2.19 -3.81
N ILE A 4 0.75 1.35 -3.60
CA ILE A 4 -0.43 1.25 -4.46
C ILE A 4 -1.66 1.61 -3.65
N PHE A 5 -2.35 2.67 -4.08
CA PHE A 5 -3.59 3.14 -3.48
C PHE A 5 -4.82 2.64 -4.25
N SER A 6 -5.88 2.30 -3.53
CA SER A 6 -7.20 2.02 -4.11
C SER A 6 -8.33 2.38 -3.16
N GLY A 7 -9.43 2.94 -3.66
CA GLY A 7 -10.69 3.03 -2.90
C GLY A 7 -11.40 1.69 -2.64
N PHE A 8 -11.03 0.61 -3.36
CA PHE A 8 -11.71 -0.68 -3.34
C PHE A 8 -10.82 -1.78 -2.77
N ASN A 9 -11.27 -2.42 -1.68
CA ASN A 9 -10.53 -3.54 -1.09
C ASN A 9 -10.34 -4.71 -2.07
N LEU A 10 -11.35 -4.99 -2.90
CA LEU A 10 -11.28 -6.04 -3.91
C LEU A 10 -10.12 -5.82 -4.91
N MET A 11 -9.87 -4.57 -5.30
CA MET A 11 -8.74 -4.25 -6.18
C MET A 11 -7.41 -4.54 -5.49
N LEU A 12 -7.28 -4.18 -4.21
CA LEU A 12 -6.09 -4.53 -3.41
C LEU A 12 -5.91 -6.05 -3.30
N ASP A 13 -7.00 -6.81 -3.19
CA ASP A 13 -6.95 -8.27 -3.11
C ASP A 13 -6.48 -8.91 -4.43
N ILE A 14 -6.95 -8.40 -5.58
CA ILE A 14 -6.51 -8.83 -6.91
C ILE A 14 -5.02 -8.52 -7.12
N VAL A 15 -4.59 -7.30 -6.79
CA VAL A 15 -3.18 -6.92 -6.89
C VAL A 15 -2.33 -7.78 -5.95
N ALA A 16 -2.75 -7.98 -4.70
CA ALA A 16 -2.07 -8.85 -3.75
C ALA A 16 -1.93 -10.28 -4.27
N TYR A 17 -2.96 -10.81 -4.94
CA TYR A 17 -2.90 -12.13 -5.56
C TYR A 17 -1.78 -12.22 -6.60
N HIS A 18 -1.72 -11.29 -7.55
CA HIS A 18 -0.66 -11.30 -8.57
C HIS A 18 0.74 -11.03 -7.99
N LEU A 19 0.85 -10.19 -6.96
CA LEU A 19 2.13 -10.00 -6.26
C LEU A 19 2.61 -11.29 -5.60
N ARG A 20 1.69 -12.09 -5.03
CA ARG A 20 2.04 -13.42 -4.49
C ARG A 20 2.50 -14.38 -5.58
N GLU A 21 1.81 -14.42 -6.72
CA GLU A 21 2.22 -15.29 -7.84
C GLU A 21 3.63 -14.96 -8.35
N GLN A 22 4.01 -13.67 -8.34
CA GLN A 22 5.34 -13.22 -8.74
C GLN A 22 6.37 -13.25 -7.59
N SER A 23 6.02 -13.80 -6.43
CA SER A 23 6.87 -13.83 -5.22
C SER A 23 7.38 -12.44 -4.79
N ILE A 24 6.56 -11.40 -5.00
CA ILE A 24 6.86 -10.03 -4.58
C ILE A 24 6.33 -9.80 -3.16
N GLU A 25 7.23 -9.41 -2.27
CA GLU A 25 6.90 -9.07 -0.89
C GLU A 25 5.98 -7.84 -0.86
N HIS A 26 4.87 -7.97 -0.14
CA HIS A 26 3.90 -6.89 -0.03
C HIS A 26 3.19 -6.89 1.32
N LEU A 27 2.75 -5.70 1.72
CA LEU A 27 1.95 -5.45 2.90
C LEU A 27 0.60 -4.87 2.47
N LYS A 28 -0.47 -5.20 3.20
CA LYS A 28 -1.83 -4.72 2.88
C LYS A 28 -2.47 -4.07 4.10
N ILE A 29 -2.87 -2.80 3.94
CA ILE A 29 -3.58 -2.01 4.94
C ILE A 29 -4.97 -1.67 4.39
N THR A 30 -5.99 -2.06 5.14
CA THR A 30 -7.40 -1.81 4.83
C THR A 30 -8.10 -1.18 6.02
N GLY A 31 -9.36 -0.76 5.86
CA GLY A 31 -10.11 -0.07 6.93
C GLY A 31 -10.39 -0.98 8.12
N SER A 32 -10.36 -2.29 7.90
CA SER A 32 -10.52 -3.31 8.94
C SER A 32 -9.20 -3.67 9.63
N THR A 33 -8.06 -3.20 9.14
CA THR A 33 -6.75 -3.47 9.76
C THR A 33 -6.67 -2.66 11.07
N PRO A 34 -6.43 -3.27 12.24
CA PRO A 34 -6.27 -2.54 13.49
C PRO A 34 -5.14 -1.51 13.44
N VAL A 35 -5.33 -0.34 14.04
CA VAL A 35 -4.39 0.79 13.99
C VAL A 35 -2.95 0.41 14.36
N TRP A 36 -2.76 -0.42 15.39
CA TRP A 36 -1.44 -0.87 15.81
C TRP A 36 -0.74 -1.76 14.77
N ILE A 37 -1.50 -2.60 14.05
CA ILE A 37 -1.00 -3.40 12.92
C ILE A 37 -0.64 -2.49 11.75
N GLN A 38 -1.46 -1.46 11.47
CA GLN A 38 -1.17 -0.50 10.42
C GLN A 38 0.18 0.19 10.68
N LYS A 39 0.40 0.68 11.91
CA LYS A 39 1.66 1.31 12.31
C LYS A 39 2.84 0.35 12.15
N SER A 40 2.72 -0.88 12.66
CA SER A 40 3.77 -1.89 12.51
C SER A 40 4.06 -2.22 11.03
N SER A 41 3.04 -2.25 10.17
CA SER A 41 3.21 -2.46 8.73
C SER A 41 3.94 -1.29 8.07
N ILE A 42 3.63 -0.05 8.46
CA ILE A 42 4.33 1.15 7.98
C ILE A 42 5.80 1.14 8.44
N ASP A 43 6.05 0.81 9.71
CA ASP A 43 7.42 0.69 10.24
C ASP A 43 8.19 -0.41 9.49
N THR A 44 7.55 -1.54 9.20
CA THR A 44 8.14 -2.62 8.39
C THR A 44 8.48 -2.16 6.97
N PHE A 45 7.59 -1.39 6.34
CA PHE A 45 7.82 -0.81 5.00
C PHE A 45 8.94 0.23 4.99
N ALA A 46 9.17 0.92 6.11
CA ALA A 46 10.24 1.90 6.28
C ALA A 46 11.64 1.26 6.36
N LEU A 47 11.73 -0.03 6.71
CA LEU A 47 13.00 -0.75 6.78
C LEU A 47 13.72 -0.81 5.42
N PRO A 48 15.06 -0.93 5.42
CA PRO A 48 15.83 -1.13 4.20
C PRO A 48 15.38 -2.40 3.46
N VAL A 49 15.13 -2.27 2.15
CA VAL A 49 14.83 -3.41 1.29
C VAL A 49 16.16 -3.96 0.76
N PRO A 50 16.39 -5.29 0.78
CA PRO A 50 17.57 -5.89 0.19
C PRO A 50 17.76 -5.51 -1.28
N GLU A 51 19.01 -5.46 -1.72
CA GLU A 51 19.34 -5.13 -3.11
C GLU A 51 18.69 -6.13 -4.08
N GLY A 52 18.12 -5.62 -5.17
CA GLY A 52 17.38 -6.42 -6.15
C GLY A 52 15.97 -6.86 -5.72
N LYS A 53 15.51 -6.54 -4.50
CA LYS A 53 14.13 -6.81 -4.06
C LYS A 53 13.23 -5.58 -4.13
N ILE A 54 11.93 -5.84 -4.27
CA ILE A 54 10.89 -4.81 -4.26
C ILE A 54 9.93 -5.13 -3.11
N CYS A 55 9.62 -4.11 -2.31
CA CYS A 55 8.55 -4.15 -1.32
C CYS A 55 7.40 -3.23 -1.78
N VAL A 56 6.19 -3.78 -1.78
CA VAL A 56 4.97 -3.09 -2.20
C VAL A 56 4.03 -2.90 -1.01
N LEU A 57 3.52 -1.70 -0.83
CA LEU A 57 2.51 -1.40 0.19
C LEU A 57 1.16 -1.11 -0.49
N LEU A 58 0.17 -1.95 -0.20
CA LEU A 58 -1.20 -1.84 -0.70
C LEU A 58 -2.05 -1.13 0.35
N ILE A 59 -2.58 0.05 0.04
CA ILE A 59 -3.36 0.87 0.98
C ILE A 59 -4.74 1.20 0.40
N ASN A 60 -5.77 1.03 1.23
CA ASN A 60 -7.07 1.60 0.90
C ASN A 60 -7.08 3.12 1.18
N ILE A 61 -7.52 3.94 0.22
CA ILE A 61 -7.53 5.42 0.30
C ILE A 61 -8.29 5.92 1.54
N LYS A 62 -9.39 5.26 1.92
CA LYS A 62 -10.19 5.63 3.10
C LYS A 62 -9.47 5.38 4.42
N CYS A 63 -8.34 4.69 4.39
CA CYS A 63 -7.47 4.45 5.54
C CYS A 63 -6.36 5.49 5.65
N GLY A 64 -6.22 6.39 4.67
CA GLY A 64 -5.09 7.33 4.54
C GLY A 64 -5.01 8.44 5.60
N ALA A 65 -5.84 8.41 6.64
CA ALA A 65 -5.77 9.37 7.75
C ALA A 65 -4.56 9.15 8.70
N PHE A 66 -3.80 8.07 8.50
CA PHE A 66 -2.53 7.86 9.22
C PHE A 66 -1.45 8.60 8.44
N GLY A 67 -0.67 9.44 9.11
CA GLY A 67 0.43 10.24 8.55
C GLY A 67 1.53 9.38 7.90
N LEU A 68 1.19 8.76 6.78
CA LEU A 68 2.07 8.02 5.90
C LEU A 68 3.12 9.00 5.42
N ASN A 69 4.35 8.83 5.89
CA ASN A 69 5.45 9.61 5.38
C ASN A 69 5.77 9.13 3.95
N LEU A 70 5.17 9.79 2.96
CA LEU A 70 5.29 9.48 1.54
C LEU A 70 6.74 9.51 1.03
N GLN A 71 7.65 10.17 1.75
CA GLN A 71 9.09 10.18 1.42
C GLN A 71 9.74 8.78 1.43
N MET A 72 9.09 7.80 2.08
CA MET A 72 9.60 6.42 2.14
C MET A 72 9.38 5.63 0.84
N ALA A 73 8.53 6.14 -0.06
CA ALA A 73 8.20 5.50 -1.33
C ALA A 73 8.94 6.16 -2.50
N SER A 74 9.39 5.33 -3.45
CA SER A 74 10.02 5.78 -4.69
C SER A 74 9.00 5.96 -5.81
N VAL A 75 7.91 5.19 -5.76
CA VAL A 75 6.83 5.18 -6.75
C VAL A 75 5.50 5.07 -6.02
N VAL A 76 4.53 5.86 -6.49
CA VAL A 76 3.13 5.81 -6.05
C VAL A 76 2.26 5.49 -7.25
N ILE A 77 1.39 4.49 -7.12
CA ILE A 77 0.42 4.07 -8.14
C ILE A 77 -0.98 4.22 -7.54
N ILE A 78 -1.87 4.88 -8.27
CA ILE A 78 -3.30 4.94 -7.94
C ILE A 78 -4.00 3.95 -8.86
N ALA A 79 -4.47 2.83 -8.30
CA ALA A 79 -4.98 1.71 -9.08
C ALA A 79 -6.35 1.99 -9.72
N ASN A 80 -7.11 2.92 -9.15
CA ASN A 80 -8.41 3.31 -9.66
C ASN A 80 -8.72 4.74 -9.23
N ASN A 81 -8.95 5.61 -10.21
CA ASN A 81 -9.36 6.97 -9.91
C ASN A 81 -10.76 6.98 -9.32
N TRP A 82 -10.95 7.74 -8.24
CA TRP A 82 -12.29 8.10 -7.81
C TRP A 82 -12.82 9.15 -8.80
N TRP A 83 -14.11 9.14 -9.13
CA TRP A 83 -14.72 10.03 -10.13
C TRP A 83 -14.66 11.54 -9.79
N ASN A 84 -14.09 11.91 -8.64
CA ASN A 84 -13.98 13.26 -8.14
C ASN A 84 -12.49 13.63 -8.00
N PRO A 85 -11.96 14.54 -8.83
CA PRO A 85 -10.55 14.92 -8.82
C PRO A 85 -10.10 15.66 -7.55
N TYR A 86 -11.03 16.05 -6.67
CA TYR A 86 -10.72 16.71 -5.39
C TYR A 86 -10.51 15.72 -4.22
N VAL A 87 -10.64 14.41 -4.46
CA VAL A 87 -10.54 13.37 -3.41
C VAL A 87 -9.17 12.66 -3.42
N GLU A 88 -8.39 12.84 -4.49
CA GLU A 88 -7.02 12.30 -4.63
C GLU A 88 -5.94 13.25 -4.13
#